data_AF-A0A6J6PS74-F1
#
_entry.id   AF-A0A6J6PS74-F1
#
_cell.length_a   1.000
_cell.length_b   1.000
_cell.length_c   1.000
_cell.angle_alpha   90.00
_cell.angle_beta   90.00
_cell.angle_gamma   90.00
#
_symmetry.space_group_name_H-M   'P 1'
#
loop_
_entity.id
_entity.type
_entity.pdbx_description
1 polymer ?
#
loop_
_entity_poly.entity_id
_entity_poly.type
_entity_poly.pdbx_seq_one_letter_code
_entity_poly.pdbx_strand_id
1 'polypeptide(L)'
;MTGTIETDGSIGAIGGLRQKVAAVRRTGAAFFLVPTAQGEDGIDGLAEARKAAGDGLEIVPVATLEEALQALVERGGTPIPALRGESRVEG
;
A
#
# COMPACT_ATOMS: atom_id res chain seq x y z
N MET A 1 -1.21 4.70 0.49
CA MET A 1 -0.85 3.88 1.67
C MET A 1 -0.63 4.81 2.84
N THR A 2 -1.15 4.47 4.03
CA THR A 2 -0.57 4.93 5.30
C THR A 2 -0.15 3.65 6.01
N GLY A 3 1.08 3.54 6.49
CA GLY A 3 1.58 2.34 7.18
C GLY A 3 2.89 2.68 7.86
N THR A 4 3.13 2.12 9.04
CA THR A 4 4.46 2.16 9.64
C THR A 4 5.30 1.13 8.89
N ILE A 5 6.42 1.57 8.33
CA ILE A 5 7.39 0.67 7.70
C ILE A 5 8.48 0.44 8.74
N GLU A 6 8.65 -0.81 9.14
CA GLU A 6 9.69 -1.23 10.06
C GLU A 6 11.06 -1.29 9.35
N THR A 7 12.15 -1.35 10.13
CA THR A 7 13.50 -1.39 9.57
C THR A 7 13.81 -2.65 8.76
N ASP A 8 13.04 -3.72 8.99
CA ASP A 8 13.11 -4.97 8.21
C ASP A 8 12.25 -4.93 6.95
N GLY A 9 11.55 -3.81 6.70
CA GLY A 9 10.67 -3.63 5.54
C GLY A 9 9.26 -4.17 5.74
N SER A 10 8.92 -4.72 6.90
CA SER A 10 7.53 -5.10 7.21
C SER A 10 6.63 -3.87 7.38
N ILE A 11 5.37 -4.02 7.00
CA ILE A 11 4.36 -2.96 7.10
C ILE A 11 3.42 -3.25 8.27
N GLY A 12 3.46 -2.39 9.27
CA GLY A 12 2.60 -2.45 10.45
C GLY A 12 1.15 -2.04 10.18
N ALA A 13 0.28 -2.49 11.09
CA ALA A 13 -1.12 -2.11 11.15
C ALA A 13 -1.30 -0.58 11.24
N ILE A 14 -2.41 -0.09 10.69
CA ILE A 14 -2.85 1.29 10.82
C ILE A 14 -4.15 1.41 11.60
N GLY A 15 -4.36 2.59 12.20
CA GLY A 15 -5.65 2.97 12.77
C GLY A 15 -6.58 3.62 11.75
N GLY A 16 -7.88 3.42 11.96
CA GLY A 16 -8.95 4.10 11.23
C GLY A 16 -9.06 3.70 9.78
N LEU A 17 -8.93 2.40 9.50
CA LEU A 17 -8.89 1.86 8.14
C LEU A 17 -10.19 2.18 7.40
N ARG A 18 -11.35 1.99 8.04
CA ARG A 18 -12.66 2.23 7.42
C ARG A 18 -12.81 3.69 6.96
N GLN A 19 -12.41 4.64 7.78
CA GLN A 19 -12.49 6.07 7.47
C GLN A 19 -11.56 6.46 6.31
N LYS A 20 -10.36 5.87 6.29
CA LYS A 20 -9.38 6.08 5.21
C LYS A 20 -9.86 5.50 3.88
N VAL A 21 -10.38 4.27 3.88
CA VAL A 21 -10.96 3.65 2.69
C VAL A 21 -12.10 4.50 2.14
N ALA A 22 -13.01 4.96 3.00
CA ALA A 22 -14.11 5.83 2.58
C ALA A 22 -13.60 7.15 1.98
N ALA A 23 -12.51 7.72 2.52
CA ALA A 23 -11.89 8.92 1.98
C ALA A 23 -11.26 8.67 0.60
N VAL A 24 -10.51 7.59 0.43
CA VAL A 24 -9.87 7.20 -0.83
C VAL A 24 -10.91 6.88 -1.91
N ARG A 25 -12.00 6.21 -1.56
CA ARG A 25 -13.10 5.95 -2.50
C ARG A 25 -13.65 7.24 -3.09
N ARG A 26 -13.76 8.30 -2.28
CA ARG A 26 -14.25 9.62 -2.74
C ARG A 26 -13.27 10.33 -3.68
N THR A 27 -11.99 9.96 -3.71
CA THR A 27 -11.03 10.55 -4.65
C THR A 27 -11.07 9.89 -6.03
N GLY A 28 -11.85 8.82 -6.22
CA GLY A 28 -11.88 8.05 -7.47
C GLY A 28 -10.61 7.23 -7.71
N ALA A 29 -9.86 6.90 -6.65
CA ALA A 29 -8.72 6.00 -6.77
C ALA A 29 -9.19 4.59 -7.18
N ALA A 30 -8.42 3.94 -8.05
CA ALA A 30 -8.75 2.59 -8.51
C ALA A 30 -8.41 1.51 -7.47
N PHE A 31 -7.37 1.73 -6.66
CA PHE A 31 -6.90 0.77 -5.67
C PHE A 31 -6.32 1.45 -4.43
N PHE A 32 -6.29 0.72 -3.32
CA PHE A 32 -5.72 1.16 -2.06
C PHE A 32 -4.93 0.03 -1.40
N LEU A 33 -3.64 0.30 -1.14
CA LEU A 33 -2.76 -0.63 -0.44
C LEU A 33 -3.05 -0.61 1.06
N VAL A 34 -3.28 -1.79 1.64
CA VAL A 34 -3.64 -1.99 3.06
C VAL A 34 -2.70 -3.03 3.69
N PRO A 35 -2.17 -2.80 4.90
CA PRO A 35 -1.31 -3.79 5.55
C PRO A 35 -2.05 -5.10 5.87
N THR A 36 -1.44 -6.25 5.60
CA THR A 36 -1.99 -7.55 6.05
C THR A 36 -2.03 -7.67 7.57
N ALA A 37 -1.16 -6.92 8.27
CA ALA A 37 -1.15 -6.80 9.73
C ALA A 37 -2.45 -6.23 10.33
N GLN A 38 -3.37 -5.70 9.51
CA GLN A 38 -4.73 -5.34 9.95
C GLN A 38 -5.55 -6.56 10.40
N GLY A 39 -5.22 -7.75 9.92
CA GLY A 39 -6.06 -8.94 10.09
C GLY A 39 -7.31 -8.89 9.21
N GLU A 40 -8.01 -10.03 9.13
CA GLU A 40 -9.25 -10.12 8.35
C GLU A 40 -10.45 -9.53 9.11
N ASP A 41 -10.56 -9.86 10.39
CA ASP A 41 -11.70 -9.52 11.24
C ASP A 41 -11.46 -8.25 12.08
N GLY A 42 -12.53 -7.77 12.72
CA GLY A 42 -12.49 -6.61 13.60
C GLY A 42 -12.91 -5.31 12.91
N ILE A 43 -13.03 -4.24 13.72
CA ILE A 43 -13.57 -2.95 13.26
C ILE A 43 -12.68 -2.30 12.21
N ASP A 44 -11.38 -2.59 12.22
CA ASP A 44 -10.40 -2.11 11.24
C ASP A 44 -9.79 -3.26 10.43
N GLY A 45 -10.48 -4.41 10.33
CA GLY A 45 -10.04 -5.56 9.54
C GLY A 45 -10.22 -5.37 8.03
N LEU A 46 -9.55 -6.21 7.25
CA LEU A 46 -9.64 -6.23 5.78
C LEU A 46 -11.07 -6.48 5.29
N ALA A 47 -11.88 -7.26 6.00
CA ALA A 47 -13.29 -7.47 5.65
C ALA A 47 -14.09 -6.16 5.68
N GLU A 48 -13.89 -5.33 6.70
CA GLU A 48 -14.55 -4.03 6.82
C GLU A 48 -14.01 -3.01 5.81
N ALA A 49 -12.72 -3.07 5.49
CA ALA A 49 -12.14 -2.28 4.42
C ALA A 49 -12.79 -2.59 3.07
N ARG A 50 -12.92 -3.88 2.72
CA ARG A 50 -13.58 -4.32 1.47
C ARG A 50 -15.03 -3.84 1.41
N LYS A 51 -15.78 -3.93 2.52
CA LYS A 51 -17.15 -3.39 2.60
C LYS A 51 -17.21 -1.88 2.39
N ALA A 52 -16.30 -1.12 2.99
CA ALA A 52 -16.24 0.34 2.83
C ALA A 52 -15.84 0.74 1.39
N ALA A 53 -14.96 -0.06 0.77
CA ALA A 53 -14.50 0.14 -0.60
C ALA A 53 -15.62 -0.06 -1.63
N GLY A 54 -16.42 -1.12 -1.47
CA GLY A 54 -17.42 -1.52 -2.45
C GLY A 54 -16.78 -1.84 -3.80
N ASP A 55 -17.54 -1.72 -4.89
CA ASP A 55 -17.08 -2.10 -6.23
C ASP A 55 -16.17 -1.04 -6.90
N GLY A 56 -16.08 0.16 -6.30
CA GLY A 56 -15.38 1.30 -6.89
C GLY A 56 -13.93 1.48 -6.45
N LEU A 57 -13.41 0.61 -5.58
CA LEU A 57 -12.06 0.69 -5.06
C LEU A 57 -11.53 -0.72 -4.72
N GLU A 58 -10.42 -1.12 -5.35
CA GLU A 58 -9.75 -2.37 -5.04
C GLU A 58 -8.96 -2.26 -3.71
N ILE A 59 -9.16 -3.18 -2.79
CA ILE A 59 -8.32 -3.31 -1.59
C ILE A 59 -7.20 -4.31 -1.87
N VAL A 60 -5.96 -3.83 -1.84
CA VAL A 60 -4.76 -4.60 -2.14
C VAL A 60 -3.98 -4.85 -0.84
N PRO A 61 -4.04 -6.05 -0.26
CA PRO A 61 -3.30 -6.36 0.96
C PRO A 61 -1.80 -6.52 0.68
N VAL A 62 -0.95 -5.94 1.53
CA VAL A 62 0.52 -6.01 1.44
C VAL A 62 1.14 -6.22 2.83
N ALA A 63 2.15 -7.08 2.93
CA ALA A 63 2.88 -7.37 4.17
C ALA A 63 4.22 -6.61 4.24
N THR A 64 4.83 -6.32 3.09
CA THR A 64 6.17 -5.71 3.02
C THR A 64 6.22 -4.51 2.06
N LEU A 65 7.24 -3.67 2.25
CA LEU A 65 7.52 -2.56 1.33
C LEU A 65 7.77 -3.06 -0.10
N GLU A 66 8.46 -4.19 -0.26
CA GLU A 66 8.74 -4.78 -1.57
C GLU A 66 7.45 -5.19 -2.28
N GLU A 67 6.53 -5.86 -1.58
CA GLU A 67 5.20 -6.19 -2.12
C GLU A 67 4.41 -4.95 -2.50
N ALA A 68 4.48 -3.89 -1.68
CA ALA A 68 3.82 -2.62 -1.99
C ALA A 68 4.38 -1.97 -3.26
N LEU A 69 5.69 -2.00 -3.46
CA LEU A 69 6.35 -1.50 -4.67
C LEU A 69 5.98 -2.34 -5.89
N GLN A 70 6.02 -3.66 -5.76
CA GLN A 70 5.62 -4.58 -6.83
C GLN A 70 4.16 -4.36 -7.25
N ALA A 71 3.25 -4.22 -6.28
CA ALA A 71 1.85 -3.95 -6.54
C ALA A 71 1.62 -2.62 -7.30
N LEU A 72 2.47 -1.61 -7.04
CA LEU A 72 2.45 -0.35 -7.78
C LEU A 72 2.94 -0.51 -9.21
N VAL A 73 4.04 -1.24 -9.43
CA VAL A 73 4.59 -1.49 -10.78
C VAL A 73 3.59 -2.23 -11.65
N GLU A 74 2.95 -3.28 -11.12
CA GLU A 74 1.90 -4.04 -11.82
C GLU A 74 0.70 -3.17 -12.20
N ARG A 75 0.47 -2.07 -11.47
CA ARG A 75 -0.62 -1.11 -11.69
C ARG A 75 -0.17 0.15 -12.44
N GLY A 76 0.98 0.08 -13.12
CA GLY A 76 1.47 1.14 -14.02
C GLY A 76 2.45 2.14 -13.38
N GLY A 77 2.87 1.90 -12.14
CA GLY A 77 3.94 2.66 -11.51
C GLY A 77 5.28 2.45 -12.25
N THR A 78 6.01 3.53 -12.50
CA THR A 78 7.35 3.43 -13.08
C THR A 78 8.35 3.15 -11.95
N PRO A 79 9.13 2.05 -12.02
CA PRO A 79 10.22 1.83 -11.08
C PRO A 79 11.15 3.04 -11.09
N ILE A 80 11.54 3.51 -9.91
CA ILE A 80 12.58 4.55 -9.83
C ILE A 80 13.85 3.91 -10.40
N PRO A 81 14.47 4.48 -11.45
CA PRO A 81 15.74 4.00 -11.93
C PRO A 81 16.68 3.94 -10.73
N ALA A 82 17.41 2.84 -10.56
CA ALA A 82 18.45 2.76 -9.54
C ALA A 82 19.25 4.06 -9.63
N LEU A 83 19.29 4.83 -8.52
CA LEU A 83 20.08 6.05 -8.46
C LEU A 83 21.45 5.65 -8.99
N ARG A 84 21.83 6.19 -10.16
CA ARG A 84 23.19 6.03 -10.66
C ARG A 84 24.07 6.67 -9.60
N GLY A 85 24.58 5.85 -8.70
CA GLY A 85 25.72 6.17 -7.87
C GLY A 85 26.84 6.50 -8.84
N GLU A 86 27.11 7.80 -8.96
CA GLU A 86 28.41 8.40 -9.21
C GLU A 86 29.21 7.80 -10.37
N SER A 87 29.32 8.59 -11.45
CA SER A 87 30.41 8.49 -12.40
C SER A 87 31.75 8.43 -11.66
N ARG A 88 32.28 7.22 -11.47
CA ARG A 88 33.71 7.06 -11.28
C ARG A 88 34.34 7.17 -12.67
N VAL A 89 34.86 8.36 -12.93
CA VAL A 89 35.76 8.67 -14.04
C VAL A 89 36.80 7.58 -14.20
N GLU A 90 36.97 7.13 -15.45
CA GLU A 90 38.12 6.35 -15.87
C GLU A 90 39.39 7.17 -15.69
N GLY A 91 40.44 6.53 -15.17
CA GLY A 91 41.80 7.04 -15.04
C GLY A 91 42.75 5.88 -14.82
#